data_AF-A0A6A8UFX9-F1
#
_entry.id   AF-A0A6A8UFX9-F1
#
_cell.length_a   1.000
_cell.length_b   1.000
_cell.length_c   1.000
_cell.angle_alpha   90.00
_cell.angle_beta   90.00
_cell.angle_gamma   90.00
#
_symmetry.space_group_name_H-M   'P 1'
#
loop_
_entity.id
_entity.type
_entity.pdbx_description
1 polymer ?
#
loop_
_entity_poly.entity_id
_entity_poly.type
_entity_poly.pdbx_seq_one_letter_code
_entity_poly.pdbx_strand_id
1 'polypeptide(L)'
;MTKAKKWKIGIIVFLGLFATVLIAIGEGRFWKYQQNYIPDGTYQMVKYETPWGKHKELIDNMPEYENGDLFLKDFMDVKDMKAQYYSYSVGDGELDVDLLEHDEKLPQTFDPRTGTLKQDLTPSEYGNKVHSNLQKFNKDGGQFRKWREISTSECVEDYKRMLKRKRTYEKRPKGFAINVYDTNGNISSRRVFERLSSSEAEDLHLDYEGAYKFVKESRFDWQTESDFLIWR
;
A
#
# COMPACT_ATOMS: atom_id res chain seq x y z
N MET A 1 -43.69 -6.49 -48.63
CA MET A 1 -42.36 -5.96 -48.27
C MET A 1 -41.28 -6.86 -48.89
N THR A 2 -40.39 -6.32 -49.72
CA THR A 2 -39.33 -7.09 -50.41
C THR A 2 -38.28 -7.63 -49.43
N LYS A 3 -37.65 -8.79 -49.71
CA LYS A 3 -36.59 -9.39 -48.87
C LYS A 3 -35.49 -8.39 -48.49
N ALA A 4 -35.11 -7.51 -49.43
CA ALA A 4 -34.12 -6.46 -49.21
C ALA A 4 -34.52 -5.43 -48.13
N LYS A 5 -35.82 -5.08 -48.02
CA LYS A 5 -36.31 -4.16 -46.97
C LYS A 5 -36.26 -4.79 -45.58
N LYS A 6 -36.55 -6.09 -45.45
CA LYS A 6 -36.49 -6.82 -44.17
C LYS A 6 -35.05 -6.92 -43.63
N TRP A 7 -34.08 -7.16 -44.51
CA TRP A 7 -32.67 -7.26 -44.11
C TRP A 7 -32.10 -5.92 -43.61
N LYS A 8 -32.41 -4.81 -44.29
CA LYS A 8 -31.99 -3.47 -43.83
C LYS A 8 -32.51 -3.14 -42.43
N ILE A 9 -33.76 -3.50 -42.12
CA ILE A 9 -34.34 -3.31 -40.78
C ILE A 9 -33.61 -4.20 -39.76
N GLY A 10 -33.35 -5.47 -40.09
CA GLY A 10 -32.60 -6.38 -39.22
C GLY A 10 -31.19 -5.88 -38.87
N ILE A 11 -30.47 -5.29 -39.83
CA ILE A 11 -29.13 -4.70 -39.60
C ILE A 11 -29.23 -3.50 -38.66
N ILE A 12 -30.19 -2.59 -38.86
CA ILE A 12 -30.35 -1.41 -38.01
C ILE A 12 -30.69 -1.81 -36.58
N VAL A 13 -31.60 -2.77 -36.40
CA VAL A 13 -31.95 -3.30 -35.07
C VAL A 13 -30.74 -3.96 -34.40
N PHE A 14 -29.97 -4.74 -35.14
CA PHE A 14 -28.76 -5.38 -34.62
C PHE A 14 -27.69 -4.36 -34.21
N LEU A 15 -27.43 -3.34 -35.05
CA LEU A 15 -26.49 -2.27 -34.73
C LEU A 15 -26.94 -1.43 -33.54
N GLY A 16 -28.25 -1.12 -33.45
CA GLY A 16 -28.82 -0.40 -32.31
C GLY A 16 -28.67 -1.19 -31.00
N LEU A 17 -28.94 -2.49 -31.03
CA LEU A 17 -28.74 -3.37 -29.87
C LEU A 17 -27.26 -3.41 -29.46
N PHE A 18 -26.36 -3.57 -30.45
CA PHE A 18 -24.92 -3.63 -30.21
C PHE A 18 -24.37 -2.33 -29.61
N ALA A 19 -24.80 -1.17 -30.13
CA ALA A 19 -24.42 0.13 -29.58
C ALA A 19 -24.91 0.30 -28.13
N THR A 20 -26.14 -0.14 -27.82
CA THR A 20 -26.71 -0.07 -26.47
C THR A 20 -25.90 -0.92 -25.48
N VAL A 21 -25.50 -2.13 -25.88
CA VAL A 21 -24.64 -3.01 -25.07
C VAL A 21 -23.27 -2.38 -24.81
N LEU A 22 -22.65 -1.76 -25.83
CA LEU A 22 -21.37 -1.09 -25.66
C LEU A 22 -21.45 0.12 -24.72
N ILE A 23 -22.52 0.91 -24.81
CA ILE A 23 -22.78 2.04 -23.90
C ILE A 23 -22.93 1.51 -22.47
N ALA A 24 -23.75 0.49 -22.25
CA ALA A 24 -23.94 -0.10 -20.92
C ALA A 24 -22.63 -0.66 -20.32
N ILE A 25 -21.79 -1.31 -21.13
CA ILE A 25 -20.46 -1.79 -20.69
C ILE A 25 -19.53 -0.61 -20.38
N GLY A 26 -19.54 0.43 -21.21
CA GLY A 26 -18.74 1.64 -21.02
C GLY A 26 -19.13 2.39 -19.75
N GLU A 27 -20.42 2.61 -19.55
CA GLU A 27 -21.00 3.23 -18.36
C GLU A 27 -20.68 2.43 -17.11
N GLY A 28 -20.89 1.10 -17.12
CA GLY A 28 -20.59 0.24 -15.97
C GLY A 28 -19.11 0.29 -15.56
N ARG A 29 -18.19 0.32 -16.54
CA ARG A 29 -16.74 0.46 -16.28
C ARG A 29 -16.38 1.85 -15.75
N PHE A 30 -17.02 2.89 -16.28
CA PHE A 30 -16.82 4.27 -15.83
C PHE A 30 -17.31 4.47 -14.38
N TRP A 31 -18.52 4.02 -14.06
CA TRP A 31 -19.06 4.11 -12.70
C TRP A 31 -18.22 3.35 -11.69
N LYS A 32 -17.77 2.13 -12.04
CA LYS A 32 -16.86 1.36 -11.18
C LYS A 32 -15.53 2.09 -10.94
N TYR A 33 -15.00 2.74 -11.97
CA TYR A 33 -13.80 3.56 -11.83
C TYR A 33 -14.04 4.72 -10.84
N GLN A 34 -15.11 5.49 -11.02
CA GLN A 34 -15.45 6.62 -10.15
C GLN A 34 -15.73 6.19 -8.70
N GLN A 35 -16.37 5.03 -8.52
CA GLN A 35 -16.66 4.46 -7.20
C GLN A 35 -15.38 4.11 -6.43
N ASN A 36 -14.33 3.66 -7.12
CA ASN A 36 -13.07 3.27 -6.49
C ASN A 36 -11.96 4.32 -6.62
N TYR A 37 -12.20 5.44 -7.31
CA TYR A 37 -11.21 6.49 -7.43
C TYR A 37 -10.87 7.09 -6.06
N ILE A 38 -9.59 7.06 -5.69
CA ILE A 38 -9.05 7.67 -4.48
C ILE A 38 -8.44 9.03 -4.88
N PRO A 39 -8.95 10.14 -4.33
CA PRO A 39 -8.40 11.46 -4.64
C PRO A 39 -6.95 11.61 -4.19
N ASP A 40 -6.20 12.46 -4.88
CA ASP A 40 -4.84 12.82 -4.47
C ASP A 40 -4.83 13.42 -3.05
N GLY A 41 -3.80 13.08 -2.28
CA GLY A 41 -3.59 13.58 -0.92
C GLY A 41 -2.83 12.60 -0.03
N THR A 42 -2.60 13.03 1.20
CA THR A 42 -1.97 12.22 2.25
C THR A 42 -3.05 11.59 3.13
N TYR A 43 -2.86 10.32 3.45
CA TYR A 43 -3.80 9.54 4.23
C TYR A 43 -3.06 8.81 5.36
N GLN A 44 -3.46 9.03 6.61
CA GLN A 44 -2.85 8.40 7.77
C GLN A 44 -3.66 7.18 8.21
N MET A 45 -2.97 6.12 8.63
CA MET A 45 -3.60 4.95 9.20
C MET A 45 -4.22 5.30 10.56
N VAL A 46 -5.50 4.98 10.70
CA VAL A 46 -6.28 5.21 11.94
C VAL A 46 -6.76 3.91 12.59
N LYS A 47 -6.69 2.79 11.86
CA LYS A 47 -7.01 1.44 12.37
C LYS A 47 -6.10 0.41 11.75
N TYR A 48 -5.68 -0.55 12.56
CA TYR A 48 -4.99 -1.75 12.13
C TYR A 48 -5.68 -2.97 12.74
N GLU A 49 -6.43 -3.69 11.90
CA GLU A 49 -7.27 -4.79 12.32
C GLU A 49 -6.66 -6.13 11.88
N THR A 50 -6.63 -7.10 12.80
CA THR A 50 -6.16 -8.47 12.52
C THR A 50 -7.19 -9.49 13.01
N PRO A 51 -7.27 -10.68 12.38
CA PRO A 51 -8.17 -11.73 12.84
C PRO A 51 -7.76 -12.27 14.21
N TRP A 52 -8.72 -12.32 15.14
CA TRP A 52 -8.54 -12.92 16.46
C TRP A 52 -9.52 -14.06 16.72
N GLY A 53 -9.08 -15.01 17.54
CA GLY A 53 -9.90 -16.14 18.00
C GLY A 53 -10.29 -17.11 16.89
N LYS A 54 -11.17 -18.07 17.24
CA LYS A 54 -11.58 -19.17 16.35
C LYS A 54 -12.45 -18.71 15.17
N HIS A 55 -13.20 -17.62 15.36
CA HIS A 55 -14.11 -17.09 14.33
C HIS A 55 -13.45 -16.06 13.41
N LYS A 56 -12.15 -15.76 13.62
CA LYS A 56 -11.39 -14.79 12.83
C LYS A 56 -12.07 -13.42 12.77
N GLU A 57 -12.64 -12.98 13.88
CA GLU A 57 -13.21 -11.63 13.99
C GLU A 57 -12.07 -10.62 13.90
N LEU A 58 -12.28 -9.54 13.15
CA LEU A 58 -11.30 -8.48 13.02
C LEU A 58 -11.32 -7.62 14.28
N ILE A 59 -10.19 -7.57 14.98
CA ILE A 59 -10.00 -6.75 16.18
C ILE A 59 -9.06 -5.60 15.85
N ASP A 60 -9.44 -4.40 16.26
CA ASP A 60 -8.62 -3.19 16.12
C ASP A 60 -7.48 -3.21 17.14
N ASN A 61 -6.25 -3.22 16.66
CA ASN A 61 -5.03 -3.28 17.48
C ASN A 61 -4.49 -1.90 17.83
N MET A 62 -4.96 -0.81 17.16
CA MET A 62 -4.46 0.54 17.44
C MET A 62 -4.52 0.92 18.93
N PRO A 63 -5.59 0.61 19.69
CA PRO A 63 -5.61 0.91 21.12
C PRO A 63 -4.53 0.18 21.92
N GLU A 64 -4.08 -1.01 21.52
CA GLU A 64 -3.00 -1.72 22.22
C GLU A 64 -1.65 -1.03 21.99
N TYR A 65 -1.39 -0.61 20.74
CA TYR A 65 -0.24 0.19 20.37
C TYR A 65 -0.21 1.52 21.16
N GLU A 66 -1.30 2.28 21.12
CA GLU A 66 -1.40 3.57 21.81
C GLU A 66 -1.34 3.47 23.33
N ASN A 67 -1.91 2.42 23.94
CA ASN A 67 -1.85 2.20 25.39
C ASN A 67 -0.49 1.65 25.85
N GLY A 68 0.25 0.99 24.96
CA GLY A 68 1.60 0.49 25.20
C GLY A 68 2.70 1.51 24.90
N ASP A 69 2.35 2.81 24.88
CA ASP A 69 3.23 3.93 24.53
C ASP A 69 3.87 3.84 23.13
N LEU A 70 3.42 2.94 22.23
CA LEU A 70 3.93 2.75 20.87
C LEU A 70 2.93 3.28 19.83
N PHE A 71 3.20 4.45 19.28
CA PHE A 71 2.33 5.10 18.30
C PHE A 71 2.74 4.72 16.88
N LEU A 72 1.98 3.83 16.25
CA LEU A 72 2.08 3.59 14.80
C LEU A 72 1.52 4.78 14.04
N LYS A 73 2.34 5.42 13.21
CA LYS A 73 1.96 6.62 12.46
C LYS A 73 2.00 6.43 10.95
N ASP A 74 1.87 5.19 10.49
CA ASP A 74 1.93 4.83 9.08
C ASP A 74 0.99 5.66 8.21
N PHE A 75 1.45 6.04 7.01
CA PHE A 75 0.67 6.86 6.10
C PHE A 75 0.99 6.57 4.63
N MET A 76 0.12 7.09 3.76
CA MET A 76 0.25 6.98 2.31
C MET A 76 0.07 8.34 1.65
N ASP A 77 0.98 8.67 0.75
CA ASP A 77 0.75 9.72 -0.23
C ASP A 77 0.18 9.10 -1.50
N VAL A 78 -1.01 9.55 -1.91
CA VAL A 78 -1.67 9.12 -3.12
C VAL A 78 -1.63 10.23 -4.16
N LYS A 79 -1.19 9.88 -5.37
CA LYS A 79 -1.22 10.76 -6.54
C LYS A 79 -1.48 9.95 -7.80
N ASP A 80 -2.49 10.34 -8.57
CA ASP A 80 -2.85 9.67 -9.83
C ASP A 80 -3.05 8.15 -9.66
N MET A 81 -3.72 7.76 -8.57
CA MET A 81 -3.93 6.35 -8.17
C MET A 81 -2.65 5.55 -7.87
N LYS A 82 -1.48 6.20 -7.86
CA LYS A 82 -0.25 5.64 -7.32
C LYS A 82 -0.09 6.06 -5.88
N ALA A 83 0.57 5.23 -5.10
CA ALA A 83 0.77 5.46 -3.70
C ALA A 83 2.20 5.15 -3.28
N GLN A 84 2.75 6.02 -2.44
CA GLN A 84 3.94 5.74 -1.64
C GLN A 84 3.47 5.48 -0.21
N TYR A 85 3.97 4.41 0.40
CA TYR A 85 3.72 4.12 1.81
C TYR A 85 4.92 4.54 2.66
N TYR A 86 4.62 4.95 3.88
CA TYR A 86 5.59 5.34 4.87
C TYR A 86 5.20 4.69 6.19
N SER A 87 6.15 3.98 6.77
CA SER A 87 6.03 3.32 8.07
C SER A 87 6.93 4.02 9.08
N TYR A 88 6.35 4.44 10.21
CA TYR A 88 7.14 4.83 11.36
C TYR A 88 6.35 4.71 12.65
N SER A 89 7.08 4.41 13.72
CA SER A 89 6.52 4.31 15.06
C SER A 89 7.33 5.11 16.07
N VAL A 90 6.64 5.67 17.06
CA VAL A 90 7.23 6.46 18.14
C VAL A 90 6.78 5.84 19.46
N GLY A 91 7.68 5.43 20.34
CA GLY A 91 7.26 4.90 21.65
C GLY A 91 8.36 4.36 22.54
N ASP A 92 8.18 4.35 23.85
CA ASP A 92 9.17 3.85 24.83
C ASP A 92 10.60 4.44 24.72
N GLY A 93 10.71 5.70 24.28
CA GLY A 93 12.01 6.32 23.97
C GLY A 93 12.69 5.74 22.71
N GLU A 94 11.96 4.89 22.01
CA GLU A 94 12.30 4.27 20.76
C GLU A 94 11.59 4.93 19.58
N LEU A 95 12.28 4.94 18.46
CA LEU A 95 11.80 5.48 17.21
C LEU A 95 12.19 4.50 16.12
N ASP A 96 11.21 4.01 15.37
CA ASP A 96 11.45 3.06 14.28
C ASP A 96 10.94 3.66 12.96
N VAL A 97 11.76 3.56 11.92
CA VAL A 97 11.48 4.10 10.58
C VAL A 97 12.02 3.09 9.58
N ASP A 98 11.17 2.61 8.68
CA ASP A 98 11.59 1.72 7.60
C ASP A 98 12.41 2.51 6.56
N LEU A 99 13.75 2.47 6.70
CA LEU A 99 14.69 3.27 5.92
C LEU A 99 14.59 2.99 4.40
N LEU A 100 14.28 1.74 4.02
CA LEU A 100 14.13 1.37 2.62
C LEU A 100 12.94 2.08 1.95
N GLU A 101 11.82 2.21 2.66
CA GLU A 101 10.61 2.87 2.15
C GLU A 101 10.86 4.36 1.89
N HIS A 102 11.56 5.01 2.81
CA HIS A 102 12.00 6.39 2.66
C HIS A 102 12.96 6.57 1.47
N ASP A 103 14.07 5.84 1.47
CA ASP A 103 15.21 6.10 0.59
C ASP A 103 15.00 5.66 -0.84
N GLU A 104 14.41 4.47 -1.02
CA GLU A 104 14.27 3.87 -2.34
C GLU A 104 12.90 4.11 -2.94
N LYS A 105 11.88 4.43 -2.12
CA LYS A 105 10.48 4.57 -2.53
C LYS A 105 9.93 3.30 -3.17
N LEU A 106 8.83 2.80 -2.65
CA LEU A 106 8.25 1.50 -2.97
C LEU A 106 6.83 1.74 -3.52
N PRO A 107 6.71 2.03 -4.83
CA PRO A 107 5.46 2.46 -5.41
C PRO A 107 4.43 1.33 -5.46
N GLN A 108 3.19 1.72 -5.18
CA GLN A 108 2.02 0.86 -5.27
C GLN A 108 0.97 1.53 -6.17
N THR A 109 0.16 0.74 -6.87
CA THR A 109 -0.91 1.25 -7.73
C THR A 109 -2.26 0.71 -7.30
N PHE A 110 -3.20 1.61 -7.04
CA PHE A 110 -4.61 1.32 -6.89
C PHE A 110 -5.24 1.10 -8.29
N ASP A 111 -5.86 -0.06 -8.50
CA ASP A 111 -6.62 -0.35 -9.71
C ASP A 111 -8.12 -0.15 -9.44
N PRO A 112 -8.72 0.99 -9.85
CA PRO A 112 -10.14 1.28 -9.62
C PRO A 112 -11.10 0.41 -10.42
N ARG A 113 -10.64 -0.28 -11.47
CA ARG A 113 -11.51 -1.20 -12.23
C ARG A 113 -11.71 -2.51 -11.48
N THR A 114 -10.72 -2.93 -10.70
CA THR A 114 -10.75 -4.21 -9.98
C THR A 114 -10.92 -4.03 -8.47
N GLY A 115 -10.65 -2.85 -7.92
CA GLY A 115 -10.59 -2.61 -6.48
C GLY A 115 -9.38 -3.30 -5.84
N THR A 116 -8.28 -3.47 -6.60
CA THR A 116 -7.06 -4.12 -6.11
C THR A 116 -5.93 -3.13 -5.92
N LEU A 117 -5.05 -3.42 -4.96
CA LEU A 117 -3.80 -2.69 -4.75
C LEU A 117 -2.64 -3.58 -5.19
N LYS A 118 -1.75 -3.05 -6.02
CA LYS A 118 -0.61 -3.79 -6.55
C LYS A 118 0.70 -3.12 -6.14
N GLN A 119 1.70 -3.95 -5.93
CA GLN A 119 3.08 -3.52 -5.79
C GLN A 119 3.69 -3.43 -7.20
N ASP A 120 4.32 -2.31 -7.53
CA ASP A 120 4.74 -2.04 -8.91
C ASP A 120 6.10 -2.64 -9.25
N LEU A 121 6.91 -2.98 -8.24
CA LEU A 121 8.26 -3.53 -8.44
C LEU A 121 8.23 -5.03 -8.70
N THR A 122 9.04 -5.48 -9.67
CA THR A 122 9.41 -6.89 -9.77
C THR A 122 10.34 -7.30 -8.64
N PRO A 123 10.45 -8.60 -8.31
CA PRO A 123 11.42 -9.08 -7.32
C PRO A 123 12.88 -8.68 -7.60
N SER A 124 13.24 -8.56 -8.89
CA SER A 124 14.59 -8.13 -9.30
C SER A 124 14.81 -6.64 -9.03
N GLU A 125 13.85 -5.79 -9.40
CA GLU A 125 13.92 -4.35 -9.12
C GLU A 125 13.92 -4.07 -7.61
N TYR A 126 13.11 -4.80 -6.85
CA TYR A 126 13.13 -4.76 -5.39
C TYR A 126 14.50 -5.16 -4.84
N GLY A 127 15.05 -6.29 -5.29
CA GLY A 127 16.38 -6.74 -4.88
C GLY A 127 17.48 -5.73 -5.19
N ASN A 128 17.42 -5.06 -6.34
CA ASN A 128 18.36 -4.00 -6.70
C ASN A 128 18.27 -2.80 -5.76
N LYS A 129 17.06 -2.40 -5.35
CA LYS A 129 16.83 -1.33 -4.37
C LYS A 129 17.38 -1.70 -2.99
N VAL A 130 17.06 -2.90 -2.50
CA VAL A 130 17.62 -3.42 -1.23
C VAL A 130 19.15 -3.45 -1.29
N HIS A 131 19.72 -3.98 -2.37
CA HIS A 131 21.17 -4.06 -2.54
C HIS A 131 21.84 -2.67 -2.57
N SER A 132 21.27 -1.73 -3.33
CA SER A 132 21.72 -0.34 -3.40
C SER A 132 21.67 0.33 -2.03
N ASN A 133 20.56 0.16 -1.30
CA ASN A 133 20.35 0.75 0.01
C ASN A 133 21.36 0.20 1.04
N LEU A 134 21.55 -1.13 1.08
CA LEU A 134 22.59 -1.78 1.90
C LEU A 134 24.01 -1.29 1.57
N GLN A 135 24.32 -1.00 0.30
CA GLN A 135 25.64 -0.46 -0.08
C GLN A 135 25.87 0.97 0.44
N LYS A 136 24.83 1.80 0.58
CA LYS A 136 24.96 3.17 1.10
C LYS A 136 25.47 3.12 2.54
N PHE A 137 24.89 2.27 3.38
CA PHE A 137 25.32 2.07 4.76
C PHE A 137 26.74 1.51 4.88
N ASN A 138 27.16 0.63 3.96
CA ASN A 138 28.52 0.09 3.96
C ASN A 138 29.61 1.12 3.58
N LYS A 139 29.28 2.21 2.87
CA LYS A 139 30.26 3.20 2.38
C LYS A 139 30.53 4.35 3.36
N ASP A 140 29.65 4.59 4.32
CA ASP A 140 29.76 5.73 5.24
C ASP A 140 30.78 5.53 6.39
N GLY A 141 31.51 4.41 6.42
CA GLY A 141 32.71 4.23 7.26
C GLY A 141 32.50 4.26 8.78
N GLY A 142 31.29 4.43 9.28
CA GLY A 142 30.99 4.61 10.71
C GLY A 142 30.16 3.46 11.31
N GLN A 143 30.65 2.83 12.38
CA GLN A 143 29.89 2.07 13.38
C GLN A 143 28.92 0.91 12.98
N PHE A 144 28.77 0.54 11.70
CA PHE A 144 27.90 -0.55 11.20
C PHE A 144 28.40 -1.99 11.46
N ARG A 145 28.80 -2.33 12.68
CA ARG A 145 29.56 -3.57 12.92
C ARG A 145 28.72 -4.81 13.27
N LYS A 146 27.39 -4.75 13.28
CA LYS A 146 26.55 -5.88 13.73
C LYS A 146 25.27 -6.17 12.91
N TRP A 147 25.30 -5.97 11.59
CA TRP A 147 24.44 -6.75 10.70
C TRP A 147 25.21 -7.28 9.50
N ARG A 148 25.41 -8.60 9.50
CA ARG A 148 26.13 -9.36 8.48
C ARG A 148 25.29 -10.54 7.95
N GLU A 149 23.99 -10.58 8.27
CA GLU A 149 23.22 -11.83 8.14
C GLU A 149 21.92 -11.72 7.33
N ILE A 150 21.41 -10.53 6.96
CA ILE A 150 20.29 -10.44 6.01
C ILE A 150 20.91 -10.38 4.63
N SER A 151 20.66 -11.43 3.88
CA SER A 151 20.98 -11.47 2.47
C SER A 151 19.91 -10.69 1.69
N THR A 152 20.32 -9.94 0.66
CA THR A 152 19.36 -9.39 -0.33
C THR A 152 18.40 -10.47 -0.85
N SER A 153 18.86 -11.73 -0.92
CA SER A 153 18.03 -12.88 -1.28
C SER A 153 16.87 -13.12 -0.32
N GLU A 154 17.06 -13.03 1.00
CA GLU A 154 15.98 -13.21 1.97
C GLU A 154 14.91 -12.13 1.80
N CYS A 155 15.30 -10.85 1.72
CA CYS A 155 14.36 -9.76 1.44
C CYS A 155 13.57 -10.02 0.14
N VAL A 156 14.24 -10.49 -0.91
CA VAL A 156 13.60 -10.81 -2.19
C VAL A 156 12.62 -11.99 -2.06
N GLU A 157 12.94 -13.03 -1.29
CA GLU A 157 12.02 -14.14 -1.03
C GLU A 157 10.81 -13.69 -0.21
N ASP A 158 11.00 -12.80 0.76
CA ASP A 158 9.94 -12.20 1.57
C ASP A 158 9.01 -11.36 0.69
N TYR A 159 9.59 -10.53 -0.18
CA TYR A 159 8.86 -9.76 -1.18
C TYR A 159 8.08 -10.67 -2.15
N LYS A 160 8.66 -11.78 -2.61
CA LYS A 160 7.93 -12.78 -3.44
C LYS A 160 6.76 -13.40 -2.68
N ARG A 161 6.89 -13.71 -1.39
CA ARG A 161 5.76 -14.18 -0.56
C ARG A 161 4.70 -13.10 -0.43
N MET A 162 5.11 -11.85 -0.22
CA MET A 162 4.23 -10.70 -0.15
C MET A 162 3.44 -10.49 -1.46
N LEU A 163 4.07 -10.64 -2.64
CA LEU A 163 3.42 -10.50 -3.94
C LEU A 163 2.35 -11.58 -4.21
N LYS A 164 2.44 -12.75 -3.57
CA LYS A 164 1.42 -13.80 -3.66
C LYS A 164 0.14 -13.46 -2.90
N ARG A 165 0.20 -12.55 -1.92
CA ARG A 165 -0.97 -12.13 -1.14
C ARG A 165 -1.84 -11.19 -1.97
N LYS A 166 -3.12 -11.55 -2.12
CA LYS A 166 -4.12 -10.66 -2.74
C LYS A 166 -4.33 -9.45 -1.84
N ARG A 167 -4.43 -8.27 -2.44
CA ARG A 167 -4.80 -7.02 -1.77
C ARG A 167 -5.97 -6.38 -2.48
N THR A 168 -6.97 -5.99 -1.72
CA THR A 168 -8.08 -5.16 -2.21
C THR A 168 -8.14 -3.88 -1.41
N TYR A 169 -8.85 -2.90 -1.94
CA TYR A 169 -9.16 -1.69 -1.20
C TYR A 169 -10.63 -1.32 -1.36
N GLU A 170 -11.14 -0.63 -0.36
CA GLU A 170 -12.52 -0.15 -0.29
C GLU A 170 -12.49 1.35 -0.05
N LYS A 171 -13.05 2.12 -0.98
CA LYS A 171 -13.21 3.57 -0.80
C LYS A 171 -14.17 3.83 0.36
N ARG A 172 -13.82 4.80 1.21
CA ARG A 172 -14.63 5.29 2.33
C ARG A 172 -14.84 6.80 2.19
N PRO A 173 -15.85 7.39 2.86
CA PRO A 173 -16.11 8.83 2.75
C PRO A 173 -14.92 9.72 3.11
N LYS A 174 -14.13 9.31 4.11
CA LYS A 174 -12.94 10.04 4.60
C LYS A 174 -11.61 9.42 4.15
N GLY A 175 -11.60 8.39 3.31
CA GLY A 175 -10.36 7.70 2.94
C GLY A 175 -10.60 6.33 2.34
N PHE A 176 -9.90 5.32 2.80
CA PHE A 176 -10.04 3.95 2.28
C PHE A 176 -9.62 2.90 3.31
N ALA A 177 -9.98 1.64 3.07
CA ALA A 177 -9.43 0.51 3.80
C ALA A 177 -8.71 -0.42 2.84
N ILE A 178 -7.54 -0.93 3.22
CA ILE A 178 -6.80 -1.97 2.50
C ILE A 178 -7.04 -3.30 3.22
N ASN A 179 -7.48 -4.31 2.48
CA ASN A 179 -7.59 -5.68 2.96
C ASN A 179 -6.48 -6.53 2.36
N VAL A 180 -5.72 -7.23 3.20
CA VAL A 180 -4.74 -8.23 2.78
C VAL A 180 -5.29 -9.61 3.05
N TYR A 181 -5.23 -10.51 2.08
CA TYR A 181 -5.76 -11.87 2.23
C TYR A 181 -4.64 -12.89 2.48
N ASP A 182 -4.95 -13.89 3.30
CA ASP A 182 -4.15 -15.11 3.44
C ASP A 182 -4.29 -16.01 2.19
N THR A 183 -3.51 -17.09 2.14
CA THR A 183 -3.54 -18.06 1.02
C THR A 183 -4.85 -18.83 0.92
N ASN A 184 -5.67 -18.82 1.96
CA ASN A 184 -6.99 -19.47 2.01
C ASN A 184 -8.12 -18.51 1.63
N GLY A 185 -7.80 -17.25 1.30
CA GLY A 185 -8.77 -16.21 0.93
C GLY A 185 -9.47 -15.53 2.10
N ASN A 186 -9.03 -15.73 3.34
CA ASN A 186 -9.53 -14.95 4.48
C ASN A 186 -8.77 -13.64 4.60
N ILE A 187 -9.40 -12.61 5.17
CA ILE A 187 -8.68 -11.39 5.55
C ILE A 187 -7.66 -11.78 6.63
N SER A 188 -6.43 -11.34 6.41
CA SER A 188 -5.27 -11.53 7.30
C SER A 188 -4.89 -10.25 8.02
N SER A 189 -5.18 -9.11 7.40
CA SER A 189 -5.14 -7.79 8.04
C SER A 189 -6.01 -6.82 7.25
N ARG A 190 -6.53 -5.81 7.96
CA ARG A 190 -7.21 -4.66 7.37
C ARG A 190 -6.64 -3.38 7.97
N ARG A 191 -6.22 -2.46 7.11
CA ARG A 191 -5.70 -1.15 7.52
C ARG A 191 -6.64 -0.07 7.02
N VAL A 192 -7.09 0.83 7.89
CA VAL A 192 -7.99 1.93 7.52
C VAL A 192 -7.22 3.23 7.53
N PHE A 193 -7.31 3.96 6.44
CA PHE A 193 -6.65 5.24 6.24
C PHE A 193 -7.67 6.35 6.11
N GLU A 194 -7.42 7.47 6.78
CA GLU A 194 -8.21 8.70 6.66
C GLU A 194 -7.37 9.83 6.08
N ARG A 195 -8.02 10.65 5.25
CA ARG A 195 -7.41 11.77 4.55
C ARG A 195 -7.11 12.88 5.53
N LEU A 196 -5.89 13.38 5.49
CA LEU A 196 -5.48 14.56 6.24
C LEU A 196 -5.82 15.85 5.49
N SER A 197 -6.02 16.93 6.24
CA SER A 197 -5.92 18.28 5.71
C SER A 197 -4.49 18.59 5.25
N SER A 198 -4.31 19.63 4.44
CA SER A 198 -2.97 20.01 3.97
C SER A 198 -2.01 20.33 5.11
N SER A 199 -2.47 21.02 6.16
CA SER A 199 -1.63 21.35 7.32
C SER A 199 -1.25 20.11 8.14
N GLU A 200 -2.21 19.21 8.38
CA GLU A 200 -1.93 17.95 9.09
C GLU A 200 -0.96 17.06 8.30
N ALA A 201 -1.07 17.05 6.97
CA ALA A 201 -0.15 16.32 6.11
C ALA A 201 1.27 16.93 6.16
N GLU A 202 1.39 18.26 6.10
CA GLU A 202 2.68 18.95 6.24
C GLU A 202 3.35 18.65 7.58
N ASP A 203 2.59 18.75 8.68
CA ASP A 203 3.09 18.43 10.02
C ASP A 203 3.53 16.96 10.13
N LEU A 204 2.73 16.02 9.59
CA LEU A 204 3.06 14.59 9.59
C LEU A 204 4.35 14.30 8.81
N HIS A 205 4.53 14.94 7.66
CA HIS A 205 5.75 14.82 6.86
C HIS A 205 6.97 15.38 7.59
N LEU A 206 6.84 16.53 8.26
CA LEU A 206 7.90 17.11 9.07
C LEU A 206 8.30 16.20 10.25
N ASP A 207 7.30 15.64 10.93
CA ASP A 207 7.51 14.64 11.99
C ASP A 207 8.27 13.43 11.46
N TYR A 208 7.85 12.89 10.31
CA TYR A 208 8.47 11.72 9.68
C TYR A 208 9.91 11.98 9.22
N GLU A 209 10.19 13.12 8.59
CA GLU A 209 11.54 13.51 8.18
C GLU A 209 12.46 13.73 9.39
N GLY A 210 11.94 14.36 10.45
CA GLY A 210 12.65 14.48 11.72
C GLY A 210 12.96 13.13 12.34
N ALA A 211 12.00 12.21 12.29
CA ALA A 211 12.14 10.85 12.76
C ALA A 211 13.20 10.07 11.96
N TYR A 212 13.10 10.07 10.63
CA TYR A 212 14.08 9.45 9.74
C TYR A 212 15.50 9.97 10.02
N LYS A 213 15.65 11.30 10.15
CA LYS A 213 16.94 11.91 10.48
C LYS A 213 17.46 11.43 11.84
N PHE A 214 16.61 11.38 12.86
CA PHE A 214 17.00 10.88 14.17
C PHE A 214 17.43 9.41 14.13
N VAL A 215 16.66 8.51 13.51
CA VAL A 215 17.01 7.08 13.37
C VAL A 215 18.34 6.96 12.63
N LYS A 216 18.46 7.66 11.51
CA LYS A 216 19.68 7.66 10.71
C LYS A 216 20.88 8.18 11.50
N GLU A 217 20.76 9.19 12.35
CA GLU A 217 21.92 9.72 13.09
C GLU A 217 22.19 8.96 14.41
N SER A 218 21.15 8.44 15.07
CA SER A 218 21.19 8.00 16.47
C SER A 218 21.02 6.50 16.68
N ARG A 219 20.38 5.77 15.74
CA ARG A 219 20.17 4.30 15.80
C ARG A 219 21.11 3.52 14.89
N PHE A 220 22.20 4.13 14.42
CA PHE A 220 23.12 3.46 13.51
C PHE A 220 23.83 2.22 14.08
N ASP A 221 23.76 2.00 15.40
CA ASP A 221 24.23 0.80 16.10
C ASP A 221 23.14 -0.30 16.28
N TRP A 222 21.86 0.00 16.02
CA TRP A 222 20.69 -0.88 16.16
C TRP A 222 19.92 -0.95 14.84
N GLN A 223 20.52 -1.52 13.79
CA GLN A 223 19.72 -1.91 12.62
C GLN A 223 19.08 -3.26 12.90
N THR A 224 17.77 -3.38 12.69
CA THR A 224 16.99 -4.60 12.93
C THR A 224 16.49 -5.18 11.60
N GLU A 225 16.13 -6.47 11.60
CA GLU A 225 15.60 -7.13 10.38
C GLU A 225 14.35 -6.46 9.81
N SER A 226 13.63 -5.68 10.64
CA SER A 226 12.39 -4.99 10.31
C SER A 226 12.55 -4.00 9.16
N ASP A 227 13.66 -3.26 9.08
CA ASP A 227 13.86 -2.10 8.19
C ASP A 227 13.81 -2.45 6.68
N PHE A 228 13.88 -3.75 6.36
CA PHE A 228 13.84 -4.29 5.00
C PHE A 228 12.63 -5.21 4.74
N LEU A 229 11.72 -5.33 5.71
CA LEU A 229 10.53 -6.18 5.63
C LEU A 229 9.30 -5.32 5.40
N ILE A 230 9.05 -5.04 4.12
CA ILE A 230 7.83 -4.36 3.65
C ILE A 230 6.59 -5.09 4.19
N TRP A 231 5.78 -4.39 4.98
CA TRP A 231 4.39 -4.76 5.32
C TRP A 231 4.20 -6.17 5.89
N ARG A 232 4.67 -6.41 7.13
CA ARG A 232 4.23 -7.56 7.94
C ARG A 232 2.70 -7.55 8.18
#